data_AF-A0A973F495-F1
#
_entry.id   AF-A0A973F495-F1
#
_cell.length_a   1.000
_cell.length_b   1.000
_cell.length_c   1.000
_cell.angle_alpha   90.00
_cell.angle_beta   90.00
_cell.angle_gamma   90.00
#
_symmetry.space_group_name_H-M   'P 1'
#
loop_
_entity.id
_entity.type
_entity.pdbx_description
1 polymer ?
#
loop_
_entity_poly.entity_id
_entity_poly.type
_entity_poly.pdbx_seq_one_letter_code
_entity_poly.pdbx_strand_id
1 'polypeptide(L)'
;MLNENLDKSETIVSASEASGKPTVVQAVQTEISNEAKADGQQEPQEKLLKQSEVNEIVGAVRKEAAERARREALTELQQQNKNDVNSLQRINVDDERVRRLIAEENEKAANKAVANKIAMEFTQKLIAAKDKYQDFEQTVAQIDLLSIPEIVRWTNSLDNTAEVIYDIAKNPSKFANILMLQQHSPHFALSELQKLSTSIKKNQEAQSMAQPKEPLSQVNPSSAGIDNGKMSLRDLKKAPWLQG
;
A
#
# COMPACT_ATOMS: atom_id res chain seq x y z
N MET A 1 3.07 49.41 -5.19
CA MET A 1 2.23 48.47 -5.97
C MET A 1 1.80 47.37 -5.01
N LEU A 2 0.54 47.42 -4.60
CA LEU A 2 -0.09 46.49 -3.67
C LEU A 2 -0.53 45.25 -4.45
N ASN A 3 -0.06 44.06 -4.06
CA ASN A 3 -0.58 42.80 -4.61
C ASN A 3 -1.67 42.27 -3.67
N GLU A 4 -2.91 42.66 -3.98
CA GLU A 4 -4.10 41.86 -3.70
C GLU A 4 -4.05 40.60 -4.55
N ASN A 5 -4.18 39.42 -3.93
CA ASN A 5 -4.93 38.34 -4.55
C ASN A 5 -5.54 37.46 -3.45
N LEU A 6 -6.83 37.70 -3.27
CA LEU A 6 -7.74 36.96 -2.42
C LEU A 6 -7.93 35.53 -2.97
N ASP A 7 -7.70 34.58 -2.06
CA ASP A 7 -8.70 33.66 -1.54
C ASP A 7 -9.80 33.20 -2.53
N LYS A 8 -9.59 32.01 -3.11
CA LYS A 8 -10.65 31.21 -3.72
C LYS A 8 -10.89 30.00 -2.84
N SER A 9 -11.96 30.09 -2.07
CA SER A 9 -12.64 29.02 -1.36
C SER A 9 -13.14 27.96 -2.35
N GLU A 10 -12.58 26.74 -2.26
CA GLU A 10 -13.18 25.57 -2.89
C GLU A 10 -14.04 24.79 -1.90
N THR A 11 -15.31 24.74 -2.25
CA THR A 11 -16.43 24.05 -1.64
C THR A 11 -16.23 22.53 -1.66
N ILE A 12 -16.10 21.90 -0.50
CA ILE A 12 -16.16 20.44 -0.36
C ILE A 12 -17.64 20.03 -0.29
N VAL A 13 -18.16 19.45 -1.37
CA VAL A 13 -19.46 18.77 -1.39
C VAL A 13 -19.23 17.31 -0.99
N SER A 14 -19.59 16.98 0.25
CA SER A 14 -19.71 15.60 0.72
C SER A 14 -21.00 14.98 0.20
N ALA A 15 -20.90 14.01 -0.70
CA ALA A 15 -21.97 13.10 -1.05
C ALA A 15 -21.44 11.65 -0.90
N SER A 16 -21.74 11.01 0.24
CA SER A 16 -21.61 9.56 0.39
C SER A 16 -23.01 8.98 0.60
N GLU A 17 -23.65 8.60 -0.51
CA GLU A 17 -24.86 7.80 -0.52
C GLU A 17 -24.53 6.30 -0.42
N ALA A 18 -25.48 5.61 0.20
CA ALA A 18 -25.40 4.26 0.71
C ALA A 18 -25.48 3.17 -0.36
N SER A 19 -24.89 1.99 -0.09
CA SER A 19 -25.45 0.70 -0.50
C SER A 19 -24.79 -0.47 0.24
N GLY A 20 -25.17 -0.66 1.51
CA GLY A 20 -24.85 -1.87 2.27
C GLY A 20 -25.90 -2.95 2.00
N LYS A 21 -25.51 -4.04 1.33
CA LYS A 21 -26.35 -5.23 1.14
C LYS A 21 -26.50 -6.00 2.47
N PRO A 22 -27.67 -6.58 2.77
CA PRO A 22 -27.88 -7.36 3.98
C PRO A 22 -27.25 -8.75 3.87
N THR A 23 -26.31 -9.07 4.76
CA THR A 23 -25.80 -10.43 4.97
C THR A 23 -26.84 -11.22 5.77
N VAL A 24 -27.42 -12.22 5.11
CA VAL A 24 -28.28 -13.24 5.71
C VAL A 24 -27.40 -14.16 6.56
N VAL A 25 -27.45 -13.98 7.89
CA VAL A 25 -26.85 -14.92 8.84
C VAL A 25 -27.92 -15.96 9.18
N GLN A 26 -27.65 -17.21 8.82
CA GLN A 26 -28.45 -18.38 9.18
C GLN A 26 -28.44 -18.59 10.70
N ALA A 27 -29.64 -18.72 11.25
CA ALA A 27 -29.91 -19.04 12.64
C ALA A 27 -29.41 -20.44 13.00
N VAL A 28 -28.53 -20.53 13.99
CA VAL A 28 -28.29 -21.76 14.75
C VAL A 28 -29.18 -21.69 15.99
N GLN A 29 -30.26 -22.47 15.97
CA GLN A 29 -31.08 -22.76 17.15
C GLN A 29 -30.22 -23.51 18.16
N THR A 30 -29.98 -22.89 19.31
CA THR A 30 -29.54 -23.60 20.52
C THR A 30 -30.59 -23.33 21.57
N GLU A 31 -31.47 -24.32 21.77
CA GLU A 31 -32.39 -24.37 22.90
C GLU A 31 -31.56 -24.61 24.16
N ILE A 32 -31.53 -23.62 25.06
CA ILE A 32 -31.16 -23.83 26.45
C ILE A 32 -32.28 -23.25 27.29
N SER A 33 -33.16 -24.15 27.72
CA SER A 33 -34.08 -23.94 28.83
C SER A 33 -33.28 -23.59 30.08
N ASN A 34 -33.57 -22.43 30.69
CA ASN A 34 -33.21 -22.23 32.08
C ASN A 34 -34.30 -21.43 32.79
N GLU A 35 -34.93 -22.11 33.75
CA GLU A 35 -36.00 -21.63 34.60
C GLU A 35 -35.48 -20.64 35.65
N ALA A 36 -36.22 -19.54 35.77
CA ALA A 36 -36.57 -18.80 36.98
C ALA A 36 -35.56 -18.72 38.15
N LYS A 37 -35.14 -17.49 38.46
CA LYS A 37 -35.40 -16.88 39.78
C LYS A 37 -35.37 -15.36 39.68
N ALA A 38 -36.50 -14.77 40.01
CA ALA A 38 -36.70 -13.35 40.22
C ALA A 38 -36.07 -12.95 41.55
N ASP A 39 -35.18 -11.95 41.53
CA ASP A 39 -35.00 -11.06 42.67
C ASP A 39 -34.72 -9.66 42.14
N GLY A 40 -35.55 -8.71 42.59
CA GLY A 40 -35.61 -7.36 42.06
C GLY A 40 -34.50 -6.49 42.64
N GLN A 41 -33.49 -6.21 41.83
CA GLN A 41 -32.65 -5.03 42.00
C GLN A 41 -32.91 -4.11 40.81
N GLN A 42 -33.47 -2.93 41.10
CA GLN A 42 -33.60 -1.86 40.11
C GLN A 42 -32.19 -1.45 39.68
N GLU A 43 -31.74 -1.97 38.54
CA GLU A 43 -30.55 -1.47 37.88
C GLU A 43 -30.75 0.03 37.59
N PRO A 44 -29.78 0.89 37.94
CA PRO A 44 -29.85 2.30 37.61
C PRO A 44 -29.96 2.40 36.09
N GLN A 45 -31.10 2.91 35.61
CA GLN A 45 -31.30 3.17 34.19
C GLN A 45 -30.10 3.97 33.66
N GLU A 46 -29.27 3.30 32.88
CA GLU A 46 -28.12 3.93 32.24
C GLU A 46 -28.67 5.02 31.33
N LYS A 47 -28.47 6.28 31.74
CA LYS A 47 -28.80 7.42 30.91
C LYS A 47 -27.96 7.33 29.66
N LEU A 48 -28.60 6.96 28.55
CA LEU A 48 -28.03 7.04 27.22
C LEU A 48 -27.70 8.51 26.92
N LEU A 49 -26.45 8.88 27.17
CA LEU A 49 -25.92 10.19 26.82
C LEU A 49 -26.01 10.38 25.31
N LYS A 50 -26.37 11.59 24.88
CA LYS A 50 -26.41 11.89 23.44
C LYS A 50 -24.99 11.89 22.90
N GLN A 51 -24.80 11.42 21.67
CA GLN A 51 -23.47 11.35 21.05
C GLN A 51 -22.75 12.71 21.01
N SER A 52 -23.50 13.82 20.97
CA SER A 52 -22.96 15.18 21.11
C SER A 52 -22.32 15.44 22.48
N GLU A 53 -22.95 14.97 23.57
CA GLU A 53 -22.43 15.10 24.93
C GLU A 53 -21.17 14.24 25.12
N VAL A 54 -21.14 13.04 24.52
CA VAL A 54 -19.95 12.17 24.54
C VAL A 54 -18.77 12.85 23.84
N ASN A 55 -18.99 13.46 22.67
CA ASN A 55 -17.94 14.17 21.95
C ASN A 55 -17.40 15.38 22.73
N GLU A 56 -18.27 16.11 23.42
CA GLU A 56 -17.88 17.26 24.26
C GLU A 56 -17.06 16.82 25.48
N ILE A 57 -17.49 15.74 26.16
CA ILE A 57 -16.76 15.15 27.29
C ILE A 57 -15.38 14.65 26.86
N VAL A 58 -15.30 13.91 25.75
CA VAL A 58 -14.02 13.41 25.22
C VAL A 58 -13.10 14.56 24.80
N GLY A 59 -13.65 15.62 24.22
CA GLY A 59 -12.90 16.83 23.88
C GLY A 59 -12.34 17.55 25.10
N ALA A 60 -13.15 17.74 26.14
CA ALA A 60 -12.74 18.36 27.40
C ALA A 60 -11.64 17.56 28.10
N VAL A 61 -11.82 16.25 28.23
CA VAL A 61 -10.82 15.34 28.84
C VAL A 61 -9.51 15.35 28.06
N ARG A 62 -9.56 15.32 26.73
CA ARG A 62 -8.35 15.37 25.89
C ARG A 62 -7.59 16.68 26.04
N LYS A 63 -8.30 17.80 26.15
CA LYS A 63 -7.70 19.12 26.35
C LYS A 63 -7.06 19.24 27.75
N GLU A 64 -7.74 18.78 28.79
CA GLU A 64 -7.22 18.77 30.15
C GLU A 64 -5.98 17.88 30.27
N ALA A 65 -6.01 16.67 29.70
CA ALA A 65 -4.87 15.76 29.68
C ALA A 65 -3.67 16.37 28.94
N ALA A 66 -3.90 17.05 27.80
CA ALA A 66 -2.83 17.73 27.06
C ALA A 66 -2.24 18.90 27.86
N GLU A 67 -3.06 19.69 28.56
CA GLU A 67 -2.59 20.80 29.39
C GLU A 67 -1.81 20.30 30.61
N ARG A 68 -2.29 19.23 31.25
CA ARG A 68 -1.61 18.56 32.37
C ARG A 68 -0.25 18.02 31.96
N ALA A 69 -0.17 17.29 30.84
CA ALA A 69 1.09 16.77 30.31
C ALA A 69 2.07 17.90 29.98
N ARG A 70 1.58 19.02 29.44
CA ARG A 70 2.44 20.18 29.13
C ARG A 70 2.97 20.86 30.39
N ARG A 71 2.16 20.95 31.45
CA ARG A 71 2.56 21.51 32.75
C ARG A 71 3.54 20.59 33.47
N GLU A 72 3.29 19.27 33.45
CA GLU A 72 4.19 18.27 34.04
C GLU A 72 5.56 18.27 33.33
N ALA A 73 5.59 18.26 31.99
CA ALA A 73 6.82 18.35 31.21
C ALA A 73 7.62 19.64 31.49
N LEU A 74 6.94 20.77 31.64
CA LEU A 74 7.61 22.04 31.98
C LEU A 74 8.20 22.00 33.40
N THR A 75 7.48 21.38 34.34
CA THR A 75 7.89 21.27 35.74
C THR A 75 9.07 20.32 35.89
N GLU A 76 9.09 19.21 35.16
CA GLU A 76 10.18 18.25 35.12
C GLU A 76 11.47 18.88 34.56
N LEU A 77 11.35 19.67 33.48
CA LEU A 77 12.47 20.41 32.90
C LEU A 77 13.03 21.45 33.89
N GLN A 78 12.16 22.10 34.67
CA GLN A 78 12.57 23.04 35.71
C GLN A 78 13.22 22.35 36.93
N GLN A 79 12.80 21.14 37.28
CA GLN A 79 13.39 20.35 38.36
C GLN A 79 14.76 19.78 37.96
N GLN A 80 14.93 19.31 36.73
CA GLN A 80 16.25 18.93 36.21
C GLN A 80 17.24 20.10 36.28
N ASN A 81 16.82 21.29 35.84
CA ASN A 81 17.68 22.47 35.90
C ASN A 81 18.05 22.89 37.33
N LYS A 82 17.23 22.62 38.35
CA LYS A 82 17.56 22.98 39.75
C LYS A 82 18.53 22.01 40.41
N ASN A 83 18.59 20.76 39.97
CA ASN A 83 19.52 19.77 40.52
C ASN A 83 20.94 19.89 39.93
N ASP A 84 21.11 20.54 38.79
CA ASP A 84 22.43 20.79 38.16
C ASP A 84 23.08 22.14 38.55
N VAL A 85 22.40 23.00 39.31
CA VAL A 85 22.94 24.32 39.68
C VAL A 85 23.99 24.25 40.80
N ASN A 86 24.15 23.11 41.47
CA ASN A 86 25.17 22.92 42.51
C ASN A 86 26.43 22.16 42.04
N SER A 87 26.52 21.82 40.75
CA SER A 87 27.68 21.21 40.10
C SER A 87 28.32 22.14 39.05
N LEU A 88 28.12 23.45 39.16
CA LEU A 88 28.70 24.51 38.31
C LEU A 88 30.22 24.74 38.54
N GLN A 89 30.97 23.68 38.85
CA GLN A 89 32.40 23.65 38.58
C GLN A 89 32.64 23.11 37.17
N ARG A 90 32.53 24.03 36.20
CA ARG A 90 33.33 24.07 34.96
C ARG A 90 33.41 22.76 34.17
N ILE A 91 32.27 22.28 33.67
CA ILE A 91 32.32 21.63 32.36
C ILE A 91 32.33 22.77 31.35
N ASN A 92 33.52 23.17 30.90
CA ASN A 92 33.64 23.92 29.65
C ASN A 92 33.10 22.99 28.56
N VAL A 93 31.80 23.07 28.30
CA VAL A 93 31.21 22.42 27.15
C VAL A 93 31.78 23.17 25.96
N ASP A 94 32.81 22.62 25.31
CA ASP A 94 33.38 23.19 24.09
C ASP A 94 32.23 23.50 23.12
N ASP A 95 32.12 24.76 22.70
CA ASP A 95 31.11 25.22 21.73
C ASP A 95 31.09 24.34 20.47
N GLU A 96 32.23 23.75 20.12
CA GLU A 96 32.40 22.81 19.02
C GLU A 96 31.63 21.50 19.23
N ARG A 97 31.57 20.99 20.47
CA ARG A 97 30.77 19.80 20.81
C ARG A 97 29.28 20.08 20.69
N VAL A 98 28.83 21.27 21.11
CA VAL A 98 27.42 21.69 20.97
C VAL A 98 27.03 21.79 19.50
N ARG A 99 27.87 22.41 18.67
CA ARG A 99 27.63 22.51 17.23
C ARG A 99 27.54 21.13 16.56
N ARG A 100 28.41 20.19 16.93
CA ARG A 100 28.37 18.82 16.39
C ARG A 100 27.09 18.08 16.78
N LEU A 101 26.65 18.20 18.04
CA LEU A 101 25.40 17.60 18.52
C LEU A 101 24.17 18.17 17.80
N ILE A 102 24.12 19.49 17.60
CA ILE A 102 23.03 20.14 16.85
C ILE A 102 23.02 19.67 15.39
N ALA A 103 24.19 19.58 14.75
CA ALA A 103 24.29 19.10 13.38
C ALA A 103 23.81 17.65 13.23
N GLU A 104 24.24 16.75 14.13
CA GLU A 104 23.82 15.35 14.14
C GLU A 104 22.32 15.20 14.39
N GLU A 105 21.74 15.98 15.32
CA GLU A 105 20.30 15.93 15.60
C GLU A 105 19.49 16.45 14.41
N ASN A 106 19.94 17.52 13.76
CA ASN A 106 19.31 18.04 12.55
C ASN A 106 19.36 17.02 11.40
N GLU A 107 20.48 16.32 11.22
CA GLU A 107 20.61 15.28 10.21
C GLU A 107 19.65 14.11 10.50
N LYS A 108 19.57 13.65 11.75
CA LYS A 108 18.62 12.62 12.17
C LYS A 108 17.17 13.06 11.95
N ALA A 109 16.82 14.29 12.29
CA ALA A 109 15.48 14.84 12.08
C ALA A 109 15.12 14.90 10.59
N ALA A 110 16.06 15.34 9.74
CA ALA A 110 15.89 15.36 8.29
C ALA A 110 15.69 13.94 7.74
N ASN A 111 16.51 12.98 8.16
CA ASN A 111 16.41 11.58 7.73
C ASN A 111 15.08 10.94 8.14
N LYS A 112 14.58 11.23 9.36
CA LYS A 112 13.26 10.79 9.82
C LYS A 112 12.14 11.38 8.98
N ALA A 113 12.21 12.67 8.63
CA ALA A 113 11.20 13.32 7.80
C ALA A 113 11.13 12.69 6.40
N VAL A 114 12.29 12.39 5.80
CA VAL A 114 12.38 11.69 4.51
C VAL A 114 11.82 10.27 4.62
N ALA A 115 12.19 9.52 5.65
CA ALA A 115 11.68 8.17 5.88
C ALA A 115 10.14 8.14 6.04
N ASN A 116 9.58 9.09 6.81
CA ASN A 116 8.13 9.21 6.99
C ASN A 116 7.42 9.51 5.67
N LYS A 117 7.99 10.42 4.86
CA LYS A 117 7.43 10.73 3.53
C LYS A 117 7.39 9.49 2.64
N ILE A 118 8.49 8.74 2.57
CA ILE A 118 8.59 7.50 1.79
C ILE A 118 7.57 6.47 2.30
N ALA A 119 7.45 6.30 3.62
CA ALA A 119 6.49 5.36 4.21
C ALA A 119 5.04 5.72 3.87
N MET A 120 4.68 7.01 3.89
CA MET A 120 3.35 7.48 3.52
C MET A 120 3.05 7.22 2.03
N GLU A 121 3.96 7.61 1.14
CA GLU A 121 3.82 7.36 -0.31
C GLU A 121 3.71 5.86 -0.62
N PHE A 122 4.56 5.06 0.02
CA PHE A 122 4.55 3.61 -0.12
C PHE A 122 3.22 3.01 0.34
N THR A 123 2.72 3.42 1.50
CA THR A 123 1.44 2.95 2.05
C THR A 123 0.28 3.32 1.13
N GLN A 124 0.26 4.54 0.58
CA GLN A 124 -0.75 4.98 -0.39
C GLN A 124 -0.75 4.10 -1.64
N LYS A 125 0.43 3.77 -2.19
CA LYS A 125 0.55 2.86 -3.33
C LYS A 125 0.06 1.44 -3.02
N LEU A 126 0.31 0.92 -1.81
CA LEU A 126 -0.19 -0.38 -1.38
C LEU A 126 -1.72 -0.41 -1.25
N ILE A 127 -2.31 0.64 -0.66
CA ILE A 127 -3.77 0.75 -0.51
C ILE A 127 -4.46 0.70 -1.88
N ALA A 128 -3.92 1.40 -2.88
CA ALA A 128 -4.47 1.42 -4.23
C ALA A 128 -4.48 0.04 -4.94
N ALA A 129 -3.68 -0.92 -4.48
CA ALA A 129 -3.65 -2.27 -5.04
C ALA A 129 -4.50 -3.29 -4.30
N LYS A 130 -4.96 -2.95 -3.09
CA LYS A 130 -5.90 -3.79 -2.32
C LYS A 130 -7.15 -4.10 -3.15
N ASP A 131 -7.62 -3.14 -3.94
CA ASP A 131 -8.79 -3.32 -4.80
C ASP A 131 -8.50 -4.19 -6.04
N LYS A 132 -7.22 -4.36 -6.42
CA LYS A 132 -6.82 -5.16 -7.60
C LYS A 132 -6.69 -6.66 -7.29
N TYR A 133 -6.29 -7.03 -6.07
CA TYR A 133 -6.05 -8.42 -5.67
C TYR A 133 -6.76 -8.74 -4.36
N GLN A 134 -7.69 -9.70 -4.36
CA GLN A 134 -8.49 -10.04 -3.18
C GLN A 134 -7.66 -10.62 -2.02
N ASP A 135 -6.55 -11.31 -2.35
CA ASP A 135 -5.62 -11.94 -1.41
C ASP A 135 -4.42 -11.03 -1.07
N PHE A 136 -4.46 -9.75 -1.43
CA PHE A 136 -3.32 -8.83 -1.29
C PHE A 136 -2.82 -8.73 0.15
N GLU A 137 -3.71 -8.39 1.08
CA GLU A 137 -3.34 -8.16 2.48
C GLU A 137 -2.77 -9.42 3.12
N GLN A 138 -3.38 -10.58 2.87
CA GLN A 138 -2.92 -11.86 3.41
C GLN A 138 -1.55 -12.26 2.86
N THR A 139 -1.28 -11.98 1.59
CA THR A 139 -0.01 -12.34 0.95
C THR A 139 1.10 -11.39 1.42
N VAL A 140 0.85 -10.08 1.39
CA VAL A 140 1.84 -9.05 1.76
C VAL A 140 2.14 -9.08 3.26
N ALA A 141 1.18 -9.43 4.12
CA ALA A 141 1.40 -9.56 5.56
C ALA A 141 2.42 -10.65 5.95
N GLN A 142 2.74 -11.58 5.04
CA GLN A 142 3.76 -12.61 5.28
C GLN A 142 5.20 -12.06 5.19
N ILE A 143 5.38 -10.88 4.58
CA ILE A 143 6.69 -10.22 4.50
C ILE A 143 6.81 -9.19 5.62
N ASP A 144 7.87 -9.30 6.42
CA ASP A 144 8.28 -8.24 7.33
C ASP A 144 9.03 -7.13 6.58
N LEU A 145 8.28 -6.23 5.92
CA LEU A 145 8.83 -5.10 5.17
C LEU A 145 9.56 -4.09 6.08
N LEU A 146 9.26 -4.06 7.39
CA LEU A 146 9.90 -3.16 8.34
C LEU A 146 11.35 -3.56 8.61
N SER A 147 11.66 -4.85 8.52
CA SER A 147 13.02 -5.36 8.68
C SER A 147 13.95 -4.97 7.53
N ILE A 148 13.42 -4.58 6.35
CA ILE A 148 14.21 -4.32 5.15
C ILE A 148 13.84 -2.96 4.51
N PRO A 149 14.24 -1.84 5.13
CA PRO A 149 13.87 -0.49 4.68
C PRO A 149 14.41 -0.13 3.29
N GLU A 150 15.54 -0.72 2.89
CA GLU A 150 16.16 -0.47 1.58
C GLU A 150 15.27 -0.97 0.43
N ILE A 151 14.64 -2.14 0.58
CA ILE A 151 13.70 -2.67 -0.43
C ILE A 151 12.45 -1.78 -0.51
N VAL A 152 11.93 -1.31 0.63
CA VAL A 152 10.80 -0.37 0.66
C VAL A 152 11.15 0.91 -0.10
N ARG A 153 12.34 1.48 0.15
CA ARG A 153 12.82 2.68 -0.57
C ARG A 153 12.92 2.44 -2.07
N TRP A 154 13.53 1.34 -2.50
CA TRP A 154 13.72 1.03 -3.93
C TRP A 154 12.39 0.74 -4.63
N THR A 155 11.52 -0.06 -4.02
CA THR A 155 10.21 -0.38 -4.59
C THR A 155 9.28 0.83 -4.65
N ASN A 156 9.37 1.77 -3.70
CA ASN A 156 8.62 3.03 -3.76
C ASN A 156 9.00 3.90 -4.98
N SER A 157 10.21 3.75 -5.54
CA SER A 157 10.62 4.45 -6.77
C SER A 157 10.03 3.87 -8.05
N LEU A 158 9.41 2.68 -7.98
CA LEU A 158 8.79 2.01 -9.13
C LEU A 158 7.35 2.50 -9.31
N ASP A 159 6.84 2.48 -10.56
CA ASP A 159 5.46 2.90 -10.83
C ASP A 159 4.44 1.87 -10.36
N ASN A 160 4.78 0.57 -10.47
CA ASN A 160 3.97 -0.58 -10.09
C ASN A 160 4.47 -1.20 -8.78
N THR A 161 4.71 -0.34 -7.77
CA THR A 161 5.24 -0.72 -6.45
C THR A 161 4.45 -1.88 -5.85
N ALA A 162 3.12 -1.78 -5.83
CA ALA A 162 2.30 -2.73 -5.13
C ALA A 162 2.24 -4.10 -5.81
N GLU A 163 2.26 -4.13 -7.15
CA GLU A 163 2.33 -5.37 -7.92
C GLU A 163 3.68 -6.08 -7.76
N VAL A 164 4.77 -5.31 -7.67
CA VAL A 164 6.10 -5.84 -7.36
C VAL A 164 6.12 -6.47 -5.97
N ILE A 165 5.59 -5.77 -4.96
CA ILE A 165 5.50 -6.29 -3.58
C ILE A 165 4.63 -7.55 -3.52
N TYR A 166 3.50 -7.57 -4.22
CA TYR A 166 2.63 -8.74 -4.30
C TYR A 166 3.33 -9.94 -4.99
N ASP A 167 4.04 -9.73 -6.11
CA ASP A 167 4.77 -10.81 -6.78
C ASP A 167 5.91 -11.37 -5.91
N ILE A 168 6.62 -10.51 -5.18
CA ILE A 168 7.67 -10.91 -4.23
C ILE A 168 7.07 -11.71 -3.07
N ALA A 169 5.92 -11.29 -2.54
CA ALA A 169 5.22 -11.99 -1.47
C ALA A 169 4.72 -13.37 -1.89
N LYS A 170 4.23 -13.48 -3.13
CA LYS A 170 3.79 -14.75 -3.71
C LYS A 170 4.95 -15.69 -4.08
N ASN A 171 6.14 -15.14 -4.32
CA ASN A 171 7.33 -15.87 -4.74
C ASN A 171 8.51 -15.62 -3.79
N PRO A 172 8.54 -16.27 -2.60
CA PRO A 172 9.57 -16.02 -1.59
C PRO A 172 10.99 -16.36 -2.08
N SER A 173 11.14 -17.23 -3.08
CA SER A 173 12.43 -17.50 -3.72
C SER A 173 13.01 -16.28 -4.45
N LYS A 174 12.18 -15.50 -5.16
CA LYS A 174 12.61 -14.24 -5.78
C LYS A 174 13.01 -13.23 -4.71
N PHE A 175 12.25 -13.17 -3.62
CA PHE A 175 12.57 -12.29 -2.49
C PHE A 175 13.92 -12.63 -1.86
N ALA A 176 14.16 -13.91 -1.58
CA ALA A 176 15.43 -14.38 -1.02
C ALA A 176 16.62 -14.02 -1.94
N ASN A 177 16.46 -14.16 -3.25
CA ASN A 177 17.49 -13.75 -4.22
C ASN A 177 17.77 -12.24 -4.16
N ILE A 178 16.72 -11.41 -4.06
CA ILE A 178 16.87 -9.94 -3.93
C ILE A 178 17.57 -9.59 -2.61
N LEU A 179 17.24 -10.25 -1.51
CA LEU A 179 17.88 -10.05 -0.20
C LEU A 179 19.36 -10.43 -0.22
N MET A 180 19.68 -11.56 -0.84
CA MET A 180 21.08 -11.98 -1.04
C MET A 180 21.84 -10.95 -1.88
N LEU A 181 21.25 -10.49 -2.98
CA LEU A 181 21.84 -9.44 -3.81
C LEU A 181 21.97 -8.12 -3.05
N GLN A 182 21.03 -7.75 -2.19
CA GLN A 182 21.11 -6.54 -1.37
C GLN A 182 22.35 -6.57 -0.46
N GLN A 183 22.61 -7.71 0.16
CA GLN A 183 23.74 -7.88 1.09
C GLN A 183 25.11 -7.83 0.38
N HIS A 184 25.22 -8.44 -0.81
CA HIS A 184 26.50 -8.54 -1.51
C HIS A 184 26.73 -7.45 -2.57
N SER A 185 25.69 -7.09 -3.32
CA SER A 185 25.77 -6.23 -4.50
C SER A 185 24.48 -5.42 -4.68
N PRO A 186 24.28 -4.33 -3.93
CA PRO A 186 23.00 -3.61 -3.88
C PRO A 186 22.53 -3.08 -5.25
N HIS A 187 23.46 -2.75 -6.15
CA HIS A 187 23.10 -2.32 -7.50
C HIS A 187 22.44 -3.44 -8.33
N PHE A 188 22.80 -4.71 -8.11
CA PHE A 188 22.17 -5.84 -8.79
C PHE A 188 20.78 -6.12 -8.23
N ALA A 189 20.57 -5.95 -6.92
CA ALA A 189 19.24 -6.03 -6.32
C ALA A 189 18.29 -5.00 -6.94
N LEU A 190 18.76 -3.75 -7.10
CA LEU A 190 17.98 -2.71 -7.78
C LEU A 190 17.68 -3.05 -9.24
N SER A 191 18.67 -3.55 -9.99
CA SER A 191 18.46 -3.98 -11.38
C SER A 191 17.46 -5.12 -11.47
N GLU A 192 17.48 -6.07 -10.54
CA GLU A 192 16.54 -7.18 -10.49
C GLU A 192 15.12 -6.72 -10.17
N LEU A 193 14.96 -5.76 -9.24
CA LEU A 193 13.67 -5.12 -8.95
C LEU A 193 13.13 -4.36 -10.16
N GLN A 194 13.98 -3.64 -10.91
CA GLN A 194 13.57 -2.96 -12.15
C GLN A 194 13.14 -3.94 -13.23
N LYS A 195 13.90 -5.03 -13.44
CA LYS A 195 13.51 -6.10 -14.38
C LYS A 195 12.17 -6.70 -13.98
N LEU A 196 11.97 -6.99 -12.70
CA LEU A 196 10.71 -7.51 -12.20
C LEU A 196 9.54 -6.56 -12.48
N SER A 197 9.71 -5.28 -12.15
CA SER A 197 8.74 -4.21 -12.47
C SER A 197 8.39 -4.19 -13.96
N THR A 198 9.38 -4.18 -14.85
CA THR A 198 9.14 -4.16 -16.30
C THR A 198 8.47 -5.44 -16.80
N SER A 199 8.81 -6.61 -16.24
CA SER A 199 8.18 -7.89 -16.59
C SER A 199 6.71 -7.90 -16.20
N ILE A 200 6.36 -7.39 -15.02
CA ILE A 200 4.98 -7.30 -14.56
C ILE A 200 4.18 -6.36 -15.48
N LYS A 201 4.72 -5.17 -15.81
CA LYS A 201 4.08 -4.22 -16.73
C LYS A 201 3.82 -4.86 -18.09
N LYS A 202 4.83 -5.50 -18.69
CA LYS A 202 4.68 -6.20 -19.97
C LYS A 202 3.62 -7.30 -19.92
N ASN A 203 3.54 -8.05 -18.83
CA ASN A 203 2.52 -9.09 -18.66
C ASN A 203 1.12 -8.48 -18.53
N GLN A 204 0.97 -7.36 -17.81
CA GLN A 204 -0.30 -6.64 -17.70
C GLN A 204 -0.75 -6.05 -19.05
N GLU A 205 0.18 -5.43 -19.78
CA GLU A 205 -0.05 -4.92 -21.13
C GLU A 205 -0.48 -6.07 -22.05
N ALA A 206 0.24 -7.19 -22.04
CA ALA A 206 -0.12 -8.37 -22.82
C ALA A 206 -1.50 -8.93 -22.47
N GLN A 207 -1.89 -8.93 -21.19
CA GLN A 207 -3.23 -9.33 -20.75
C GLN A 207 -4.31 -8.36 -21.23
N SER A 208 -4.03 -7.05 -21.25
CA SER A 208 -4.97 -6.05 -21.77
C SER A 208 -5.11 -6.09 -23.30
N MET A 209 -4.03 -6.44 -24.00
CA MET A 209 -3.99 -6.59 -25.46
C MET A 209 -4.44 -7.96 -25.93
N ALA A 210 -4.56 -8.94 -25.04
CA ALA A 210 -5.22 -10.22 -25.29
C ALA A 210 -6.74 -10.02 -25.45
N GLN A 211 -7.14 -9.11 -26.34
CA GLN A 211 -8.41 -9.20 -27.02
C GLN A 211 -8.47 -10.62 -27.60
N PRO A 212 -9.56 -11.36 -27.39
CA PRO A 212 -9.77 -12.62 -28.08
C PRO A 212 -9.55 -12.33 -29.55
N LYS A 213 -8.48 -12.86 -30.15
CA LYS A 213 -8.38 -12.88 -31.61
C LYS A 213 -9.67 -13.55 -32.04
N GLU A 214 -10.54 -12.81 -32.73
CA GLU A 214 -11.81 -13.34 -33.21
C GLU A 214 -11.51 -14.72 -33.78
N PRO A 215 -12.22 -15.76 -33.30
CA PRO A 215 -11.86 -17.15 -33.57
C PRO A 215 -11.63 -17.26 -35.06
N LEU A 216 -10.36 -17.53 -35.44
CA LEU A 216 -9.82 -17.39 -36.79
C LEU A 216 -10.95 -17.63 -37.79
N SER A 217 -11.59 -16.53 -38.23
CA SER A 217 -12.84 -16.62 -38.96
C SER A 217 -12.52 -17.50 -40.13
N GLN A 218 -13.13 -18.70 -40.13
CA GLN A 218 -12.75 -19.83 -40.98
C GLN A 218 -12.32 -19.24 -42.31
N VAL A 219 -11.01 -19.24 -42.56
CA VAL A 219 -10.44 -18.56 -43.72
C VAL A 219 -11.19 -19.20 -44.86
N ASN A 220 -12.10 -18.45 -45.50
CA ASN A 220 -12.83 -18.93 -46.66
C ASN A 220 -11.73 -19.48 -47.54
N PRO A 221 -11.65 -20.80 -47.79
CA PRO A 221 -10.54 -21.39 -48.49
C PRO A 221 -10.54 -20.70 -49.83
N SER A 222 -9.65 -19.71 -49.95
CA SER A 222 -9.47 -19.01 -51.19
C SER A 222 -9.06 -20.12 -52.11
N SER A 223 -9.85 -20.34 -53.15
CA SER A 223 -9.58 -21.23 -54.27
C SER A 223 -8.34 -20.72 -55.03
N ALA A 224 -7.25 -20.45 -54.33
CA ALA A 224 -5.93 -20.52 -54.87
C ALA A 224 -5.70 -22.00 -55.09
N GLY A 225 -6.04 -22.45 -56.30
CA GLY A 225 -5.60 -23.73 -56.81
C GLY A 225 -4.10 -23.79 -56.64
N ILE A 226 -3.66 -24.50 -55.60
CA ILE A 226 -2.35 -25.09 -55.56
C ILE A 226 -2.42 -26.14 -56.67
N ASP A 227 -2.12 -25.69 -57.89
CA ASP A 227 -1.60 -26.54 -58.95
C ASP A 227 -0.25 -27.06 -58.45
N ASN A 228 -0.31 -28.02 -57.53
CA ASN A 228 0.75 -28.99 -57.37
C ASN A 228 0.82 -29.63 -58.75
N GLY A 229 1.84 -29.29 -59.55
CA GLY A 229 2.01 -29.65 -60.98
C GLY A 229 1.99 -31.15 -61.34
N LYS A 230 1.33 -31.98 -60.54
CA LYS A 230 0.73 -33.25 -60.90
C LYS A 230 -0.48 -32.97 -61.79
N MET A 231 -0.23 -32.82 -63.09
CA MET A 231 -1.27 -32.90 -64.13
C MET A 231 -2.21 -34.07 -63.81
N SER A 232 -3.50 -33.78 -63.72
CA SER A 232 -4.48 -34.84 -63.55
C SER A 232 -4.47 -35.73 -64.80
N LEU A 233 -4.84 -37.01 -64.68
CA LEU A 233 -5.01 -37.91 -65.83
C LEU A 233 -5.97 -37.34 -66.89
N ARG A 234 -6.85 -36.42 -66.50
CA ARG A 234 -7.76 -35.69 -67.39
C ARG A 234 -7.03 -34.67 -68.26
N ASP A 235 -5.99 -34.03 -67.74
CA ASP A 235 -5.14 -33.08 -68.47
C ASP A 235 -4.16 -33.81 -69.40
N LEU A 236 -3.62 -34.95 -68.95
CA LEU A 236 -2.82 -35.85 -69.78
C LEU A 236 -3.58 -36.36 -71.01
N LYS A 237 -4.87 -36.68 -70.88
CA LYS A 237 -5.72 -37.09 -72.01
C LYS A 237 -6.00 -35.98 -73.03
N LYS A 238 -5.84 -34.72 -72.64
CA LYS A 238 -6.03 -33.55 -73.51
C LYS A 238 -4.72 -33.06 -74.12
N ALA A 239 -3.60 -33.70 -73.81
CA ALA A 239 -2.32 -33.26 -74.32
C ALA A 239 -2.23 -33.52 -75.85
N PRO A 240 -1.91 -32.49 -76.66
CA PRO A 240 -2.01 -32.56 -78.12
C PRO A 240 -1.07 -33.57 -78.78
N TRP A 241 -0.02 -34.00 -78.07
CA TRP A 241 0.93 -35.03 -78.53
C TRP A 241 0.43 -36.47 -78.36
N LEU A 242 -0.70 -36.68 -77.66
CA LEU A 242 -1.31 -38.00 -77.43
C LEU A 242 -2.45 -38.33 -78.42
N GLN A 243 -2.84 -37.39 -79.29
CA GLN A 243 -3.89 -37.59 -80.31
C GLN A 243 -3.33 -37.94 -81.70
N GLY A 244 -2.13 -38.52 -81.75
CA GLY A 244 -1.49 -39.01 -82.99
C GLY A 244 -2.12 -40.29 -83.52
#